data_AF-A0A5D4TJ79-F1
#
_entry.id   AF-A0A5D4TJ79-F1
#
_cell.length_a   1.000
_cell.length_b   1.000
_cell.length_c   1.000
_cell.angle_alpha   90.00
_cell.angle_beta   90.00
_cell.angle_gamma   90.00
#
_symmetry.space_group_name_H-M   'P 1'
#
loop_
_entity.id
_entity.type
_entity.pdbx_description
1 polymer ?
#
loop_
_entity_poly.entity_id
_entity_poly.type
_entity_poly.pdbx_seq_one_letter_code
_entity_poly.pdbx_strand_id
1 'polypeptide(L)'
;MKIYKKFDKKVIEEGNRLLMTSCRKAIERSRSDEGAYKHVKCSFNTAKQLFLSIRWNNKKLYENWMTLTKNYLDHPNQTDRLRLRPTLDRIDSQGHYFINNLQVITFGQNASKARTKSA
;
A
#
# COMPACT_ATOMS: atom_id res chain seq x y z
N MET A 1 -19.22 0.15 11.32
CA MET A 1 -18.90 -1.28 11.13
C MET A 1 -19.63 -1.86 9.89
N LYS A 2 -19.19 -1.55 8.66
CA LYS A 2 -19.86 -1.98 7.40
C LYS A 2 -18.95 -2.63 6.33
N ILE A 3 -17.63 -2.70 6.54
CA ILE A 3 -16.68 -3.21 5.53
C ILE A 3 -16.74 -4.76 5.42
N TYR A 4 -17.05 -5.43 6.53
CA TYR A 4 -17.16 -6.90 6.60
C TYR A 4 -18.29 -7.49 5.76
N LYS A 5 -19.23 -6.68 5.26
CA LYS A 5 -20.29 -7.13 4.34
C LYS A 5 -19.87 -7.03 2.86
N LYS A 6 -18.80 -6.30 2.53
CA LYS A 6 -18.40 -5.98 1.15
C LYS A 6 -17.32 -6.91 0.61
N PHE A 7 -16.50 -7.48 1.48
CA PHE A 7 -15.39 -8.35 1.12
C PHE A 7 -15.48 -9.63 1.93
N ASP A 8 -15.21 -10.78 1.30
CA ASP A 8 -15.18 -12.05 2.00
C ASP A 8 -14.00 -12.12 3.00
N LYS A 9 -14.08 -13.11 3.90
CA LYS A 9 -13.09 -13.30 4.97
C LYS A 9 -11.67 -13.45 4.43
N LYS A 10 -11.48 -14.18 3.33
CA LYS A 10 -10.17 -14.45 2.72
C LYS A 10 -9.54 -13.18 2.18
N VAL A 11 -10.32 -12.33 1.50
CA VAL A 11 -9.88 -11.01 1.03
C VAL A 11 -9.46 -10.13 2.20
N ILE A 12 -10.24 -10.13 3.29
CA ILE A 12 -9.93 -9.33 4.47
C ILE A 12 -8.64 -9.81 5.14
N GLU A 13 -8.49 -11.12 5.38
CA GLU A 13 -7.30 -11.68 6.02
C GLU A 13 -6.04 -11.41 5.21
N GLU A 14 -6.06 -11.75 3.93
CA GLU A 14 -4.91 -11.55 3.05
C GLU A 14 -4.62 -10.06 2.82
N GLY A 15 -5.66 -9.25 2.64
CA GLY A 15 -5.53 -7.81 2.48
C GLY A 15 -4.86 -7.17 3.69
N ASN A 16 -5.21 -7.59 4.91
CA ASN A 16 -4.57 -7.10 6.12
C ASN A 16 -3.12 -7.54 6.25
N ARG A 17 -2.82 -8.79 5.92
CA ARG A 17 -1.45 -9.32 5.92
C ARG A 17 -0.56 -8.54 4.95
N LEU A 18 -1.04 -8.31 3.74
CA LEU A 18 -0.35 -7.52 2.72
C LEU A 18 -0.20 -6.06 3.14
N LEU A 19 -1.25 -5.44 3.69
CA LEU A 19 -1.20 -4.04 4.14
C LEU A 19 -0.17 -3.85 5.25
N MET A 20 -0.16 -4.73 6.26
CA MET A 20 0.83 -4.70 7.34
C MET A 20 2.26 -4.82 6.78
N THR A 21 2.47 -5.70 5.81
CA THR A 21 3.77 -5.84 5.14
C THR A 21 4.19 -4.56 4.42
N SER A 22 3.27 -3.93 3.67
CA SER A 22 3.54 -2.66 3.01
C SER A 22 3.79 -1.52 4.00
N CYS A 23 3.10 -1.49 5.13
CA CYS A 23 3.36 -0.52 6.20
C CYS A 23 4.77 -0.70 6.79
N ARG A 24 5.22 -1.94 7.03
CA ARG A 24 6.60 -2.22 7.48
C ARG A 24 7.63 -1.67 6.49
N LYS A 25 7.44 -1.94 5.20
CA LYS A 25 8.34 -1.42 4.15
C LYS A 25 8.34 0.11 4.05
N ALA A 26 7.20 0.78 4.25
CA ALA A 26 7.16 2.23 4.31
C ALA A 26 7.99 2.79 5.48
N ILE A 27 7.85 2.17 6.67
CA ILE A 27 8.63 2.55 7.85
C ILE A 27 10.12 2.30 7.65
N GLU A 28 10.50 1.11 7.16
CA GLU A 28 11.90 0.77 6.84
C GLU A 28 12.52 1.79 5.88
N ARG A 29 11.83 2.11 4.78
CA ARG A 29 12.28 3.12 3.80
C ARG A 29 12.43 4.50 4.42
N SER A 30 11.52 4.89 5.32
CA SER A 30 11.61 6.19 5.98
C SER A 30 12.73 6.32 7.01
N ARG A 31 13.37 5.20 7.35
CA ARG A 31 14.53 5.12 8.24
C ARG A 31 15.82 4.85 7.47
N SER A 32 15.73 4.78 6.14
CA SER A 32 16.89 4.58 5.27
C SER A 32 17.58 5.91 5.06
N ASP A 33 18.88 5.96 5.35
CA ASP A 33 19.73 7.12 5.04
C ASP A 33 20.44 6.99 3.68
N GLU A 34 20.05 5.99 2.90
CA GLU A 34 20.65 5.64 1.62
C GLU A 34 19.60 5.53 0.50
N GLY A 35 20.08 5.70 -0.74
CA GLY A 35 19.31 5.51 -1.97
C GLY A 35 18.19 6.51 -2.19
N ALA A 36 17.21 6.14 -3.03
CA ALA A 36 16.07 6.97 -3.42
C ALA A 36 15.10 7.33 -2.28
N TYR A 37 15.34 6.79 -1.08
CA TYR A 37 14.53 7.06 0.11
C TYR A 37 15.26 7.89 1.17
N LYS A 38 16.48 8.35 0.88
CA LYS A 38 17.23 9.24 1.75
C LYS A 38 16.37 10.49 2.06
N HIS A 39 16.25 10.83 3.35
CA HIS A 39 15.41 11.93 3.86
C HIS A 39 13.88 11.76 3.74
N VAL A 40 13.39 10.62 3.27
CA VAL A 40 11.95 10.35 3.26
C VAL A 40 11.49 10.12 4.69
N LYS A 41 10.54 10.93 5.18
CA LYS A 41 9.97 10.78 6.53
C LYS A 41 8.69 9.96 6.49
N CYS A 42 8.29 9.44 7.65
CA CYS A 42 6.96 8.88 7.88
C CYS A 42 6.36 9.55 9.13
N SER A 43 5.07 9.91 9.05
CA SER A 43 4.36 10.51 10.19
C SER A 43 3.99 9.49 11.28
N PHE A 44 4.33 8.22 11.08
CA PHE A 44 4.00 7.12 11.97
C PHE A 44 5.27 6.49 12.50
N ASN A 45 5.32 6.21 13.80
CA ASN A 45 6.51 5.64 14.43
C ASN A 45 6.60 4.13 14.20
N THR A 46 5.47 3.47 13.97
CA THR A 46 5.39 2.02 13.79
C THR A 46 4.48 1.61 12.63
N ALA A 47 4.75 0.44 12.05
CA ALA A 47 3.89 -0.15 11.02
C ALA A 47 2.47 -0.41 11.54
N LYS A 48 2.31 -0.74 12.83
CA LYS A 48 1.02 -0.94 13.47
C LYS A 48 0.20 0.35 13.51
N GLN A 49 0.81 1.48 13.86
CA GLN A 49 0.13 2.79 13.85
C GLN A 49 -0.33 3.17 12.44
N LEU A 50 0.55 3.03 11.45
CA LEU A 50 0.20 3.28 10.05
C LEU A 50 -0.94 2.36 9.58
N PHE A 51 -0.86 1.07 9.86
CA PHE A 51 -1.91 0.09 9.54
C PHE A 51 -3.26 0.46 10.15
N LEU A 52 -3.31 0.78 11.44
CA LEU A 52 -4.55 1.14 12.14
C LEU A 52 -5.12 2.46 11.60
N SER A 53 -4.26 3.43 11.28
CA SER A 53 -4.69 4.69 10.68
C SER A 53 -5.34 4.48 9.31
N ILE A 54 -4.75 3.65 8.45
CA ILE A 54 -5.36 3.29 7.16
C ILE A 54 -6.68 2.54 7.39
N ARG A 55 -6.66 1.48 8.20
CA ARG A 55 -7.80 0.58 8.38
C ARG A 55 -9.02 1.24 9.02
N TRP A 56 -8.81 2.09 10.02
CA TRP A 56 -9.90 2.63 10.84
C TRP A 56 -10.20 4.09 10.54
N ASN A 57 -9.18 4.87 10.18
CA ASN A 57 -9.30 6.32 10.06
C ASN A 57 -9.33 6.79 8.60
N ASN A 58 -8.91 5.96 7.63
CA ASN A 58 -8.95 6.27 6.21
C ASN A 58 -9.72 5.20 5.42
N LYS A 59 -11.05 5.19 5.62
CA LYS A 59 -11.97 4.24 4.99
C LYS A 59 -11.81 4.16 3.48
N LYS A 60 -11.64 5.29 2.78
CA LYS A 60 -11.48 5.33 1.32
C LYS A 60 -10.22 4.57 0.89
N LEU A 61 -9.09 4.85 1.53
CA LEU A 61 -7.83 4.19 1.21
C LEU A 61 -7.88 2.69 1.51
N TYR A 62 -8.49 2.30 2.64
CA TYR A 62 -8.65 0.89 3.00
C TYR A 62 -9.63 0.14 2.09
N GLU A 63 -10.74 0.75 1.66
CA GLU A 63 -11.66 0.14 0.70
C GLU A 63 -11.01 -0.05 -0.68
N ASN A 64 -10.21 0.93 -1.13
CA ASN A 64 -9.42 0.79 -2.35
C ASN A 64 -8.40 -0.35 -2.22
N TRP A 65 -7.72 -0.45 -1.07
CA TRP A 65 -6.82 -1.56 -0.77
C TRP A 65 -7.50 -2.92 -0.86
N MET A 66 -8.68 -3.05 -0.24
CA MET A 66 -9.44 -4.31 -0.25
C MET A 66 -9.93 -4.67 -1.65
N THR A 67 -10.34 -3.67 -2.44
CA THR A 67 -10.74 -3.86 -3.84
C THR A 67 -9.58 -4.40 -4.69
N LEU A 68 -8.39 -3.80 -4.57
CA LEU A 68 -7.22 -4.30 -5.29
C LEU A 68 -6.74 -5.65 -4.77
N THR A 69 -6.87 -5.92 -3.47
CA THR A 69 -6.59 -7.24 -2.90
C THR A 69 -7.51 -8.30 -3.49
N LYS A 70 -8.81 -8.01 -3.63
CA LYS A 70 -9.77 -8.91 -4.26
C LYS A 70 -9.35 -9.22 -5.70
N ASN A 71 -9.07 -8.19 -6.51
CA ASN A 71 -8.61 -8.37 -7.89
C ASN A 71 -7.31 -9.19 -7.97
N TYR A 72 -6.39 -8.98 -7.03
CA TYR A 72 -5.18 -9.79 -6.91
C TYR A 72 -5.47 -11.25 -6.57
N LEU A 73 -6.46 -11.55 -5.74
CA LEU A 73 -6.80 -12.92 -5.35
C LEU A 73 -7.61 -13.67 -6.41
N ASP A 74 -8.47 -12.96 -7.12
CA ASP A 74 -9.36 -13.51 -8.14
C ASP A 74 -8.63 -13.80 -9.47
N HIS A 75 -7.41 -13.29 -9.64
CA HIS A 75 -6.67 -13.45 -10.90
C HIS A 75 -6.09 -14.87 -11.04
N PRO A 76 -6.44 -15.61 -12.11
CA PRO A 76 -6.07 -17.03 -12.26
C PRO A 76 -4.61 -17.25 -12.63
N ASN A 77 -3.98 -16.32 -13.37
CA ASN A 77 -2.60 -16.42 -13.82
C ASN A 77 -1.63 -15.84 -12.77
N GLN A 78 -0.69 -16.64 -12.26
CA GLN A 78 0.28 -16.22 -11.24
C GLN A 78 1.25 -15.12 -11.70
N THR A 79 1.69 -15.15 -12.96
CA THR A 79 2.66 -14.19 -13.50
C THR A 79 2.05 -12.79 -13.58
N ASP A 80 0.82 -12.68 -14.08
CA ASP A 80 0.12 -11.39 -14.15
C ASP A 80 -0.43 -10.95 -12.79
N ARG A 81 -0.72 -11.91 -11.92
CA ARG A 81 -1.18 -11.65 -10.55
C ARG A 81 -0.19 -10.79 -9.76
N LEU A 82 1.12 -10.98 -9.93
CA LEU A 82 2.11 -10.11 -9.27
C LEU A 82 1.94 -8.63 -9.64
N ARG A 83 1.58 -8.33 -10.88
CA ARG A 83 1.34 -6.94 -11.34
C ARG A 83 0.12 -6.32 -10.67
N LEU A 84 -0.85 -7.13 -10.27
CA LEU A 84 -2.08 -6.69 -9.59
C LEU A 84 -1.92 -6.57 -8.08
N ARG A 85 -0.81 -7.05 -7.51
CA ARG A 85 -0.59 -6.99 -6.06
C ARG A 85 -0.73 -5.55 -5.56
N PRO A 86 -1.57 -5.28 -4.55
CA PRO A 86 -1.72 -3.94 -4.00
C PRO A 86 -0.41 -3.48 -3.35
N THR A 87 -0.10 -2.20 -3.53
CA THR A 87 1.08 -1.55 -2.96
C THR A 87 0.69 -0.22 -2.32
N LEU A 88 1.38 0.13 -1.24
CA LEU A 88 1.27 1.44 -0.62
C LEU A 88 2.37 2.33 -1.19
N ASP A 89 1.97 3.40 -1.87
CA ASP A 89 2.86 4.34 -2.54
C ASP A 89 2.58 5.78 -2.09
N ARG A 90 3.53 6.68 -2.37
CA ARG A 90 3.36 8.12 -2.16
C ARG A 90 2.71 8.76 -3.39
N ILE A 91 1.71 9.62 -3.21
CA ILE A 91 1.07 10.36 -4.33
C ILE A 91 2.15 11.20 -5.01
N ASP A 92 2.72 12.14 -4.26
CA ASP A 92 3.96 12.81 -4.61
C ASP A 92 5.15 11.95 -4.17
N SER A 93 5.98 11.54 -5.13
CA SER A 93 7.17 10.74 -4.86
C SER A 93 8.31 11.52 -4.21
N GLN A 94 8.30 12.86 -4.28
CA GLN A 94 9.28 13.68 -3.58
C GLN A 94 8.80 13.98 -2.14
N GLY A 95 7.50 13.83 -1.87
CA GLY A 95 6.91 13.96 -0.55
C GLY A 95 7.22 12.78 0.40
N HIS A 96 6.53 12.76 1.53
CA HIS A 96 6.78 11.82 2.63
C HIS A 96 5.66 10.77 2.77
N TYR A 97 5.88 9.73 3.58
CA TYR A 97 4.85 8.77 3.96
C TYR A 97 3.91 9.37 5.02
N PHE A 98 3.17 10.40 4.63
CA PHE A 98 2.12 11.05 5.42
C PHE A 98 0.75 10.62 4.92
N ILE A 99 -0.24 10.52 5.82
CA ILE A 99 -1.55 9.93 5.49
C ILE A 99 -2.24 10.58 4.27
N ASN A 100 -2.05 11.88 4.08
CA ASN A 100 -2.59 12.65 2.96
C ASN A 100 -1.78 12.50 1.66
N ASN A 101 -0.55 12.03 1.74
CA ASN A 101 0.31 11.72 0.60
C ASN A 101 0.38 10.21 0.31
N LEU A 102 -0.51 9.41 0.89
CA LEU A 102 -0.58 7.97 0.61
C LEU A 102 -1.62 7.66 -0.47
N GLN A 103 -1.25 6.74 -1.36
CA GLN A 103 -2.16 6.12 -2.30
C GLN A 103 -1.98 4.60 -2.30
N VAL A 104 -3.03 3.90 -2.77
CA VAL A 104 -2.94 2.49 -3.09
C VAL A 104 -3.02 2.32 -4.59
N ILE A 105 -1.99 1.71 -5.16
CA ILE A 105 -1.89 1.37 -6.57
C ILE A 105 -1.40 -0.07 -6.71
N THR A 106 -1.57 -0.67 -7.88
CA THR A 106 -1.02 -2.01 -8.13
C THR A 106 0.50 -1.95 -8.31
N PHE A 107 1.17 -3.08 -8.08
CA PHE A 107 2.61 -3.19 -8.30
C PHE A 107 3.03 -2.80 -9.72
N GLY A 108 2.25 -3.21 -10.73
CA GLY A 108 2.48 -2.84 -12.13
C GLY A 108 2.39 -1.33 -12.37
N GLN A 109 1.39 -0.66 -11.77
CA GLN A 109 1.28 0.80 -11.83
C GLN A 109 2.46 1.49 -11.15
N ASN A 110 2.88 0.99 -9.98
CA ASN A 110 4.01 1.56 -9.25
C ASN A 110 5.33 1.41 -10.04
N ALA A 111 5.56 0.24 -10.63
CA ALA A 111 6.72 -0.02 -11.47
C ALA A 111 6.74 0.88 -12.72
N SER A 112 5.58 1.10 -13.36
CA SER A 112 5.45 2.02 -14.49
C SER A 112 5.76 3.47 -14.08
N LYS A 113 5.18 3.93 -12.97
CA LYS A 113 5.41 5.28 -12.41
C LYS A 113 6.88 5.53 -12.09
N ALA A 114 7.61 4.52 -11.61
CA ALA A 114 9.04 4.63 -11.35
C ALA A 114 9.84 4.80 -12.64
N ARG A 115 9.51 4.07 -13.71
CA ARG A 115 10.20 4.16 -15.00
C ARG A 115 10.05 5.52 -15.66
N THR A 116 8.86 6.11 -15.64
CA THR A 116 8.61 7.44 -16.24
C THR A 116 9.35 8.57 -15.52
N LYS A 117 9.75 8.38 -14.25
CA LYS A 117 10.52 9.39 -13.50
C LYS A 117 12.03 9.30 -13.71
N SER A 118 12.50 8.25 -14.37
CA SER A 118 13.91 8.03 -14.69
C SER A 118 14.24 8.30 -16.16
N ALA A 119 13.23 8.70 -16.95
CA ALA A 119 13.37 9.18 -18.32
C ALA A 119 13.30 10.70 -18.34
#